data_AF-A0A6A4NBX7-F1
#
_entry.id   AF-A0A6A4NBX7-F1
#
_cell.length_a   1.000
_cell.length_b   1.000
_cell.length_c   1.000
_cell.angle_alpha   90.00
_cell.angle_beta   90.00
_cell.angle_gamma   90.00
#
_symmetry.space_group_name_H-M   'P 1'
#
loop_
_entity.id
_entity.type
_entity.pdbx_description
1 polymer ?
#
loop_
_entity_poly.entity_id
_entity_poly.type
_entity_poly.pdbx_seq_one_letter_code
_entity_poly.pdbx_strand_id
1 'polypeptide(L)'
;MESKKIPEVILNTGQNMPVIGLGTVANPLPPNEELTSIFIDAFDVGYRHFDTADIYKTEEPLGQAVAKALDLGLIKTRDEVFITSKLWCSDADHDFVLPALRKTLQKLGLEYVDLYLIHWPVRLKNKGEESIHLNEISAENMIPLDIKGTWKAMEECHRLGLAKSIGVSNFGIKKLSQILENATIPPAVNQVELNPSWQQRKLGEFCKKNGIHLSGWSPLGAYKALWGSNAVMENPILKEIAHSRHKNVAQMDHSIGIQSYHFSMSQEGAWRIEGICYTYTGPGTFD
;
A
#
# COMPACT_ATOMS: atom_id res chain seq x y z
N MET A 1 -4.93 24.30 -16.49
CA MET A 1 -4.16 23.04 -16.72
C MET A 1 -5.13 21.91 -16.41
N GLU A 2 -5.50 21.08 -17.38
CA GLU A 2 -6.24 19.85 -17.05
C GLU A 2 -5.40 19.03 -16.08
N SER A 3 -5.97 18.64 -14.94
CA SER A 3 -5.26 17.76 -14.00
C SER A 3 -5.01 16.44 -14.73
N LYS A 4 -3.74 16.06 -14.88
CA LYS A 4 -3.40 14.74 -15.44
C LYS A 4 -3.91 13.68 -14.48
N LYS A 5 -5.01 13.00 -14.83
CA LYS A 5 -5.58 11.93 -14.01
C LYS A 5 -4.54 10.81 -13.85
N ILE A 6 -4.28 10.39 -12.61
CA ILE A 6 -3.44 9.23 -12.31
C ILE A 6 -4.08 7.99 -12.98
N PRO A 7 -3.33 7.18 -13.75
CA PRO A 7 -3.89 5.97 -14.35
C PRO A 7 -4.44 5.02 -13.29
N GLU A 8 -5.42 4.20 -13.67
CA GLU A 8 -6.07 3.25 -12.78
C GLU A 8 -5.92 1.83 -13.33
N VAL A 9 -5.93 0.85 -12.44
CA VAL A 9 -6.10 -0.57 -12.77
C VAL A 9 -7.44 -1.06 -12.24
N ILE A 10 -8.04 -2.02 -12.92
CA ILE A 10 -9.26 -2.69 -12.44
C ILE A 10 -8.84 -3.94 -11.67
N LEU A 11 -9.19 -3.99 -10.39
CA LEU A 11 -8.98 -5.17 -9.53
C LEU A 11 -9.97 -6.28 -9.91
N ASN A 12 -9.71 -7.53 -9.49
CA ASN A 12 -10.63 -8.64 -9.74
C ASN A 12 -12.01 -8.49 -9.06
N THR A 13 -12.15 -7.54 -8.13
CA THR A 13 -13.40 -7.10 -7.51
C THR A 13 -14.18 -6.09 -8.36
N GLY A 14 -13.60 -5.61 -9.47
CA GLY A 14 -14.15 -4.55 -10.31
C GLY A 14 -13.83 -3.12 -9.83
N GLN A 15 -13.15 -2.96 -8.68
CA GLN A 15 -12.74 -1.66 -8.16
C GLN A 15 -11.60 -1.05 -8.99
N ASN A 16 -11.67 0.27 -9.24
CA ASN A 16 -10.57 1.02 -9.83
C ASN A 16 -9.58 1.41 -8.72
N MET A 17 -8.32 1.05 -8.90
CA MET A 17 -7.24 1.43 -7.99
C MET A 17 -6.25 2.36 -8.71
N PRO A 18 -6.00 3.59 -8.21
CA PRO A 18 -4.97 4.45 -8.76
C PRO A 18 -3.60 3.79 -8.65
N VAL A 19 -2.83 3.85 -9.75
CA VAL A 19 -1.54 3.16 -9.85
C VAL A 19 -0.44 3.78 -9.00
N ILE A 20 -0.64 5.03 -8.59
CA ILE A 20 0.30 5.79 -7.75
C ILE A 20 -0.37 6.00 -6.41
N GLY A 21 0.29 5.54 -5.34
CA GLY A 21 -0.17 5.72 -3.98
C GLY A 21 0.90 6.34 -3.08
N LEU A 22 0.47 7.08 -2.06
CA LEU A 22 1.35 7.59 -1.01
C LEU A 22 1.41 6.57 0.14
N GLY A 23 2.59 6.00 0.36
CA GLY A 23 2.87 5.19 1.56
C GLY A 23 3.04 6.08 2.78
N THR A 24 2.38 5.74 3.89
CA THR A 24 2.33 6.60 5.08
C THR A 24 3.26 6.16 6.22
N VAL A 25 4.05 5.10 6.05
CA VAL A 25 5.01 4.68 7.08
C VAL A 25 6.10 5.73 7.25
N ALA A 26 6.39 6.11 8.49
CA ALA A 26 7.40 7.10 8.82
C ALA A 26 8.24 6.66 10.03
N ASN A 27 9.54 6.97 9.99
CA ASN A 27 10.45 6.77 11.11
C ASN A 27 11.54 7.86 11.11
N PRO A 28 11.62 8.73 12.14
CA PRO A 28 10.69 8.83 13.26
C PRO A 28 9.27 9.20 12.78
N LEU A 29 8.26 8.82 13.58
CA LEU A 29 6.87 9.20 13.31
C LEU A 29 6.68 10.69 13.63
N PRO A 30 6.26 11.53 12.67
CA PRO A 30 5.97 12.94 12.94
C PRO A 30 4.73 13.09 13.83
N PRO A 31 4.54 14.26 14.49
CA PRO A 31 3.30 14.57 15.18
C PRO A 31 2.08 14.51 14.25
N ASN A 32 0.91 14.17 14.80
CA ASN A 32 -0.31 14.01 14.01
C ASN A 32 -0.68 15.25 13.17
N GLU A 33 -0.49 16.47 13.71
CA GLU A 33 -0.77 17.72 12.98
C GLU A 33 0.09 17.86 11.72
N GLU A 34 1.37 17.49 11.80
CA GLU A 34 2.29 17.52 10.66
C GLU A 34 1.92 16.46 9.63
N LEU A 35 1.58 15.24 10.06
CA LEU A 35 1.09 14.18 9.17
C LEU A 35 -0.19 14.59 8.43
N THR A 36 -1.15 15.18 9.15
CA THR A 36 -2.39 15.67 8.56
C THR A 36 -2.09 16.73 7.49
N SER A 37 -1.18 17.67 7.76
CA SER A 37 -0.76 18.67 6.76
C SER A 37 -0.14 18.03 5.51
N ILE A 38 0.78 17.07 5.70
CA ILE A 38 1.42 16.35 4.59
C ILE A 38 0.39 15.64 3.71
N PHE A 39 -0.62 15.03 4.31
CA PHE A 39 -1.67 14.34 3.55
C PHE A 39 -2.61 15.32 2.82
N ILE A 40 -2.88 16.50 3.38
CA ILE A 40 -3.63 17.56 2.68
C ILE A 40 -2.86 18.05 1.46
N ASP A 41 -1.54 18.29 1.59
CA ASP A 41 -0.68 18.66 0.47
C ASP A 41 -0.68 17.56 -0.61
N ALA A 42 -0.68 16.28 -0.21
CA ALA A 42 -0.80 15.16 -1.13
C ALA A 42 -2.12 15.20 -1.93
N PHE A 43 -3.24 15.53 -1.29
CA PHE A 43 -4.52 15.72 -2.00
C PHE A 43 -4.47 16.86 -3.01
N ASP A 44 -3.85 17.99 -2.64
CA ASP A 44 -3.71 19.19 -3.47
C ASP A 44 -2.89 18.92 -4.74
N VAL A 45 -1.77 18.19 -4.62
CA VAL A 45 -0.95 17.79 -5.79
C VAL A 45 -1.55 16.64 -6.60
N GLY A 46 -2.68 16.07 -6.16
CA GLY A 46 -3.49 15.14 -6.95
C GLY A 46 -3.42 13.67 -6.54
N TYR A 47 -2.81 13.31 -5.40
CA TYR A 47 -2.88 11.92 -4.91
C TYR A 47 -4.31 11.54 -4.58
N ARG A 48 -4.68 10.34 -5.01
CA ARG A 48 -5.99 9.72 -4.75
C ARG A 48 -5.87 8.31 -4.20
N HIS A 49 -4.66 7.87 -3.85
CA HIS A 49 -4.43 6.57 -3.21
C HIS A 49 -3.46 6.74 -2.04
N PHE A 50 -3.87 6.28 -0.86
CA PHE A 50 -3.08 6.31 0.38
C PHE A 50 -2.94 4.89 0.93
N ASP A 51 -1.71 4.49 1.23
CA ASP A 51 -1.38 3.19 1.80
C ASP A 51 -0.93 3.36 3.26
N THR A 52 -1.79 2.91 4.17
CA THR A 52 -1.57 3.00 5.62
C THR A 52 -1.68 1.63 6.29
N ALA A 53 -1.55 1.57 7.62
CA ALA A 53 -1.76 0.36 8.43
C ALA A 53 -1.95 0.74 9.90
N ASP A 54 -2.65 -0.11 10.67
CA ASP A 54 -2.82 0.07 12.13
C ASP A 54 -1.49 0.30 12.85
N ILE A 55 -0.46 -0.47 12.48
CA ILE A 55 0.85 -0.42 13.13
C ILE A 55 1.64 0.86 12.82
N TYR A 56 1.31 1.57 11.73
CA TYR A 56 2.01 2.81 11.36
C TYR A 56 1.60 4.00 12.22
N LYS A 57 0.45 3.89 12.91
CA LYS A 57 -0.14 4.97 13.72
C LYS A 57 -0.49 6.24 12.92
N THR A 58 -0.62 6.12 11.61
CA THR A 58 -0.96 7.21 10.69
C THR A 58 -2.42 7.21 10.22
N GLU A 59 -3.24 6.25 10.66
CA GLU A 59 -4.65 6.15 10.28
C GLU A 59 -5.47 7.35 10.74
N GLU A 60 -5.28 7.79 11.98
CA GLU A 60 -6.01 8.96 12.53
C GLU A 60 -5.70 10.27 11.78
N PRO A 61 -4.43 10.69 11.60
CA PRO A 61 -4.14 11.89 10.82
C PRO A 61 -4.57 11.77 9.34
N LEU A 62 -4.54 10.56 8.74
CA LEU A 62 -5.08 10.36 7.40
C LEU A 62 -6.60 10.58 7.36
N GLY A 63 -7.34 10.09 8.35
CA GLY A 63 -8.77 10.33 8.49
C GLY A 63 -9.11 11.81 8.60
N GLN A 64 -8.37 12.54 9.43
CA GLN A 64 -8.48 14.01 9.56
C GLN A 64 -8.20 14.72 8.24
N ALA A 65 -7.17 14.30 7.50
CA ALA A 65 -6.83 14.87 6.20
C ALA A 65 -7.91 14.63 5.15
N VAL A 66 -8.54 13.44 5.13
CA VAL A 66 -9.66 13.14 4.23
C VAL A 66 -10.85 14.06 4.53
N ALA A 67 -11.23 14.20 5.80
CA ALA A 67 -12.31 15.11 6.20
C ALA A 67 -11.99 16.56 5.79
N LYS A 68 -10.76 17.01 6.03
CA LYS A 68 -10.32 18.35 5.65
C LYS A 68 -10.28 18.56 4.13
N ALA A 69 -9.88 17.55 3.37
CA ALA A 69 -9.86 17.59 1.91
C ALA A 69 -11.27 17.69 1.32
N LEU A 70 -12.28 17.08 1.94
CA LEU A 70 -13.70 17.27 1.61
C LEU A 70 -14.15 18.70 1.93
N ASP A 71 -13.86 19.19 3.14
CA ASP A 71 -14.24 20.55 3.59
C ASP A 71 -13.63 21.65 2.70
N LEU A 72 -12.38 21.45 2.27
CA LEU A 72 -11.66 22.37 1.38
C LEU A 72 -12.03 22.20 -0.10
N GLY A 73 -12.79 21.16 -0.46
CA GLY A 73 -13.14 20.86 -1.85
C GLY A 73 -11.99 20.34 -2.71
N LEU A 74 -10.92 19.81 -2.10
CA LEU A 74 -9.81 19.14 -2.80
C LEU A 74 -10.27 17.80 -3.42
N ILE A 75 -11.26 17.17 -2.78
CA ILE A 75 -12.03 16.03 -3.29
C ILE A 75 -13.51 16.34 -3.09
N LYS A 76 -14.38 15.85 -3.98
CA LYS A 76 -15.83 16.12 -3.86
C LYS A 76 -16.52 15.10 -2.97
N THR A 77 -16.05 13.86 -3.01
CA THR A 77 -16.68 12.71 -2.38
C THR A 77 -15.62 11.71 -1.93
N ARG A 78 -15.95 10.90 -0.91
CA ARG A 78 -15.03 9.90 -0.34
C ARG A 78 -14.60 8.84 -1.37
N ASP A 79 -15.45 8.50 -2.34
CA ASP A 79 -15.18 7.52 -3.39
C ASP A 79 -14.15 7.99 -4.44
N GLU A 80 -13.74 9.26 -4.43
CA GLU A 80 -12.59 9.73 -5.21
C GLU A 80 -11.25 9.26 -4.64
N VAL A 81 -11.22 8.69 -3.43
CA VAL A 81 -9.99 8.30 -2.73
C VAL A 81 -9.95 6.79 -2.54
N PHE A 82 -8.80 6.19 -2.78
CA PHE A 82 -8.51 4.79 -2.52
C PHE A 82 -7.63 4.65 -1.28
N ILE A 83 -8.18 4.11 -0.18
CA ILE A 83 -7.43 3.93 1.07
C ILE A 83 -7.19 2.44 1.31
N THR A 84 -5.91 2.09 1.44
CA THR A 84 -5.46 0.77 1.87
C THR A 84 -5.10 0.79 3.35
N SER A 85 -5.63 -0.14 4.14
CA SER A 85 -5.10 -0.45 5.48
C SER A 85 -4.80 -1.94 5.62
N LYS A 86 -4.16 -2.35 6.73
CA LYS A 86 -3.57 -3.67 6.89
C LYS A 86 -3.79 -4.24 8.29
N LEU A 87 -4.28 -5.48 8.33
CA LEU A 87 -4.42 -6.33 9.51
C LEU A 87 -3.05 -6.72 10.05
N TRP A 88 -2.72 -6.29 11.27
CA TRP A 88 -1.44 -6.62 11.90
C TRP A 88 -1.38 -8.06 12.43
N CYS A 89 -0.16 -8.55 12.65
CA CYS A 89 0.11 -9.95 13.00
C CYS A 89 -0.51 -10.39 14.33
N SER A 90 -0.73 -9.47 15.29
CA SER A 90 -1.41 -9.74 16.57
C SER A 90 -2.90 -10.03 16.40
N ASP A 91 -3.48 -9.60 15.30
CA ASP A 91 -4.92 -9.68 15.02
C ASP A 91 -5.25 -10.68 13.90
N ALA A 92 -4.24 -11.42 13.43
CA ALA A 92 -4.37 -12.47 12.41
C ALA A 92 -4.97 -13.79 12.97
N ASP A 93 -5.85 -13.69 13.97
CA ASP A 93 -6.77 -14.76 14.36
C ASP A 93 -8.15 -14.45 13.77
N HIS A 94 -8.89 -15.48 13.40
CA HIS A 94 -10.25 -15.36 12.85
C HIS A 94 -11.13 -14.38 13.64
N ASP A 95 -11.14 -14.48 14.97
CA ASP A 95 -12.06 -13.72 15.82
C ASP A 95 -11.63 -12.25 16.00
N PHE A 96 -10.36 -11.92 15.70
CA PHE A 96 -9.81 -10.57 15.84
C PHE A 96 -9.78 -9.77 14.54
N VAL A 97 -9.92 -10.41 13.37
CA VAL A 97 -9.86 -9.70 12.07
C VAL A 97 -10.92 -8.61 11.95
N LEU A 98 -12.19 -8.94 12.21
CA LEU A 98 -13.29 -7.99 12.08
C LEU A 98 -13.21 -6.86 13.14
N PRO A 99 -12.97 -7.14 14.43
CA PRO A 99 -12.67 -6.09 15.41
C PRO A 99 -11.52 -5.17 15.01
N ALA A 100 -10.42 -5.71 14.46
CA ALA A 100 -9.28 -4.92 14.03
C ALA A 100 -9.65 -3.96 12.88
N LEU A 101 -10.40 -4.43 11.88
CA LEU A 101 -10.86 -3.53 10.81
C LEU A 101 -11.80 -2.44 11.36
N ARG A 102 -12.69 -2.76 12.30
CA ARG A 102 -13.57 -1.75 12.93
C ARG A 102 -12.76 -0.70 13.67
N LYS A 103 -11.68 -1.08 14.35
CA LYS A 103 -10.74 -0.15 15.01
C LYS A 103 -10.05 0.76 13.99
N THR A 104 -9.56 0.21 12.88
CA THR A 104 -9.01 0.98 11.76
C THR A 104 -10.03 2.00 11.24
N LEU A 105 -11.28 1.58 10.98
CA LEU A 105 -12.34 2.45 10.49
C LEU A 105 -12.70 3.56 11.48
N GLN A 106 -12.73 3.25 12.77
CA GLN A 106 -12.94 4.24 13.83
C GLN A 106 -11.82 5.29 13.84
N LYS A 107 -10.55 4.89 13.75
CA LYS A 107 -9.41 5.81 13.70
C LYS A 107 -9.45 6.70 12.46
N LEU A 108 -9.76 6.10 11.31
CA LEU A 108 -9.90 6.84 10.05
C LEU A 108 -11.14 7.76 10.04
N GLY A 109 -12.13 7.52 10.90
CA GLY A 109 -13.43 8.19 10.82
C GLY A 109 -14.20 7.85 9.54
N LEU A 110 -14.05 6.62 9.03
CA LEU A 110 -14.61 6.19 7.75
C LEU A 110 -15.53 4.97 7.90
N GLU A 111 -16.47 4.83 6.96
CA GLU A 111 -17.37 3.67 6.92
C GLU A 111 -16.73 2.44 6.26
N TYR A 112 -15.75 2.64 5.39
CA TYR A 112 -15.03 1.58 4.68
C TYR A 112 -13.60 1.98 4.30
N VAL A 113 -12.78 0.95 4.05
CA VAL A 113 -11.52 1.04 3.30
C VAL A 113 -11.68 0.44 1.91
N ASP A 114 -10.95 0.95 0.94
CA ASP A 114 -11.01 0.47 -0.44
C ASP A 114 -10.29 -0.87 -0.59
N LEU A 115 -9.23 -1.07 0.21
CA LEU A 115 -8.48 -2.31 0.30
C LEU A 115 -8.06 -2.62 1.74
N TYR A 116 -8.29 -3.85 2.17
CA TYR A 116 -7.78 -4.36 3.45
C TYR A 116 -6.87 -5.57 3.25
N LEU A 117 -5.65 -5.50 3.77
CA LEU A 117 -4.61 -6.53 3.54
C LEU A 117 -4.28 -7.30 4.81
N ILE A 118 -4.05 -8.62 4.71
CA ILE A 118 -3.23 -9.31 5.72
C ILE A 118 -1.80 -8.78 5.60
N HIS A 119 -1.29 -8.05 6.60
CA HIS A 119 -0.03 -7.29 6.48
C HIS A 119 1.20 -8.20 6.31
N TRP A 120 1.26 -9.30 7.08
CA TRP A 120 2.32 -10.30 6.97
C TRP A 120 1.74 -11.70 7.14
N PRO A 121 2.33 -12.73 6.52
CA PRO A 121 1.93 -14.12 6.71
C PRO A 121 2.47 -14.71 8.03
N VAL A 122 2.28 -13.97 9.13
CA VAL A 122 2.74 -14.30 10.48
C VAL A 122 1.59 -14.00 11.45
N ARG A 123 1.43 -14.85 12.46
CA ARG A 123 0.51 -14.64 13.57
C ARG A 123 1.29 -14.55 14.88
N LEU A 124 0.96 -13.55 15.68
CA LEU A 124 1.52 -13.33 17.02
C LEU A 124 0.44 -13.60 18.07
N LYS A 125 0.86 -13.99 19.28
CA LYS A 125 -0.02 -14.07 20.44
C LYS A 125 -0.58 -12.67 20.71
N ASN A 126 -1.90 -12.55 20.71
CA ASN A 126 -2.56 -11.29 21.02
C ASN A 126 -2.32 -10.94 22.51
N LYS A 127 -1.95 -9.69 22.80
CA LYS A 127 -1.72 -9.18 24.17
C LYS A 127 -2.87 -8.27 24.67
N GLY A 128 -4.03 -8.28 24.01
CA GLY A 128 -5.14 -7.37 24.30
C GLY A 128 -5.11 -6.13 23.40
N GLU A 129 -5.27 -4.95 23.97
CA GLU A 129 -5.49 -3.71 23.20
C GLU A 129 -4.23 -3.16 22.50
N GLU A 130 -3.05 -3.57 22.97
CA GLU A 130 -1.75 -3.14 22.44
C GLU A 130 -1.21 -4.11 21.38
N SER A 131 -0.99 -3.59 20.17
CA SER A 131 -0.36 -4.31 19.08
C SER A 131 1.10 -4.58 19.43
N ILE A 132 1.57 -5.83 19.25
CA ILE A 132 3.00 -6.16 19.42
C ILE A 132 3.82 -5.39 18.38
N HIS A 133 4.76 -4.58 18.85
CA HIS A 133 5.64 -3.81 17.98
C HIS A 133 6.71 -4.70 17.35
N LEU A 134 7.31 -4.26 16.23
CA LEU A 134 8.32 -5.03 15.49
C LEU A 134 9.50 -5.49 16.36
N ASN A 135 9.92 -4.67 17.32
CA ASN A 135 11.02 -4.96 18.26
C ASN A 135 10.63 -5.95 19.38
N GLU A 136 9.36 -6.31 19.50
CA GLU A 136 8.85 -7.24 20.51
C GLU A 136 8.54 -8.62 19.91
N ILE A 137 8.72 -8.81 18.61
CA ILE A 137 8.52 -10.10 17.93
C ILE A 137 9.59 -11.07 18.42
N SER A 138 9.16 -12.25 18.86
CA SER A 138 10.05 -13.30 19.37
C SER A 138 9.51 -14.69 19.06
N ALA A 139 10.36 -15.73 19.15
CA ALA A 139 9.92 -17.10 18.90
C ALA A 139 8.78 -17.53 19.85
N GLU A 140 8.77 -16.98 21.07
CA GLU A 140 7.81 -17.32 22.13
C GLU A 140 6.42 -16.74 21.88
N ASN A 141 6.31 -15.65 21.11
CA ASN A 141 5.04 -15.02 20.78
C ASN A 141 4.56 -15.32 19.36
N MET A 142 5.36 -15.94 18.51
CA MET A 142 4.92 -16.45 17.21
C MET A 142 4.10 -17.73 17.37
N ILE A 143 2.96 -17.79 16.69
CA ILE A 143 2.08 -18.96 16.63
C ILE A 143 1.71 -19.29 15.18
N PRO A 144 1.35 -20.55 14.87
CA PRO A 144 0.98 -20.93 13.51
C PRO A 144 -0.15 -20.05 12.96
N LEU A 145 0.03 -19.51 11.76
CA LEU A 145 -1.01 -18.77 11.06
C LEU A 145 -2.07 -19.74 10.56
N ASP A 146 -3.30 -19.59 11.06
CA ASP A 146 -4.47 -20.21 10.45
C ASP A 146 -4.89 -19.39 9.23
N ILE A 147 -4.26 -19.67 8.08
CA ILE A 147 -4.52 -18.97 6.81
C ILE A 147 -6.01 -19.10 6.44
N LYS A 148 -6.62 -20.26 6.66
CA LYS A 148 -8.01 -20.52 6.28
C LYS A 148 -8.97 -19.72 7.16
N GLY A 149 -8.80 -19.77 8.48
CA GLY A 149 -9.61 -18.98 9.42
C GLY A 149 -9.44 -17.49 9.20
N THR A 150 -8.19 -17.00 9.11
CA THR A 150 -7.91 -15.58 8.88
C THR A 150 -8.54 -15.10 7.57
N TRP A 151 -8.36 -15.85 6.47
CA TRP A 151 -8.92 -15.45 5.18
C TRP A 151 -10.45 -15.44 5.19
N LYS A 152 -11.11 -16.43 5.80
CA LYS A 152 -12.58 -16.42 5.96
C LYS A 152 -13.08 -15.17 6.70
N ALA A 153 -12.36 -14.71 7.72
CA ALA A 153 -12.73 -13.50 8.43
C ALA A 153 -12.47 -12.22 7.58
N MET A 154 -11.45 -12.23 6.71
CA MET A 154 -11.26 -11.17 5.69
C MET A 154 -12.42 -11.17 4.69
N GLU A 155 -12.87 -12.34 4.23
CA GLU A 155 -14.05 -12.48 3.36
C GLU A 155 -15.30 -11.89 4.00
N GLU A 156 -15.50 -12.10 5.30
CA GLU A 156 -16.61 -11.50 6.03
C GLU A 156 -16.50 -9.96 6.10
N CYS A 157 -15.30 -9.42 6.32
CA CYS A 157 -15.07 -7.97 6.25
C CYS A 157 -15.49 -7.38 4.89
N HIS A 158 -15.24 -8.11 3.80
CA HIS A 158 -15.69 -7.73 2.47
C HIS A 158 -17.22 -7.84 2.32
N ARG A 159 -17.83 -8.95 2.76
CA ARG A 159 -19.29 -9.16 2.68
C ARG A 159 -20.09 -8.11 3.44
N LEU A 160 -19.56 -7.65 4.57
CA LEU A 160 -20.15 -6.57 5.38
C LEU A 160 -19.97 -5.17 4.74
N GLY A 161 -19.21 -5.05 3.65
CA GLY A 161 -18.97 -3.79 2.95
C GLY A 161 -17.95 -2.87 3.61
N LEU A 162 -17.30 -3.34 4.70
CA LEU A 162 -16.28 -2.60 5.46
C LEU A 162 -14.95 -2.51 4.72
N ALA A 163 -14.67 -3.48 3.83
CA ALA A 163 -13.56 -3.44 2.89
C ALA A 163 -14.07 -3.70 1.46
N LYS A 164 -13.91 -2.75 0.54
CA LYS A 164 -14.38 -2.91 -0.85
C LYS A 164 -13.60 -3.98 -1.61
N SER A 165 -12.34 -4.16 -1.27
CA SER A 165 -11.49 -5.26 -1.71
C SER A 165 -10.68 -5.82 -0.55
N ILE A 166 -10.32 -7.09 -0.62
CA ILE A 166 -9.42 -7.73 0.35
C ILE A 166 -8.22 -8.36 -0.35
N GLY A 167 -7.08 -8.35 0.32
CA GLY A 167 -5.84 -8.86 -0.24
C GLY A 167 -4.84 -9.27 0.83
N VAL A 168 -3.60 -9.42 0.41
CA VAL A 168 -2.49 -9.82 1.27
C VAL A 168 -1.25 -8.95 1.01
N SER A 169 -0.31 -8.98 1.93
CA SER A 169 1.00 -8.36 1.80
C SER A 169 2.09 -9.32 2.30
N ASN A 170 3.21 -9.37 1.56
CA ASN A 170 4.36 -10.24 1.84
C ASN A 170 4.09 -11.75 1.67
N PHE A 171 3.12 -12.13 0.84
CA PHE A 171 2.83 -13.54 0.56
C PHE A 171 3.60 -14.04 -0.66
N GLY A 172 4.37 -15.11 -0.47
CA GLY A 172 4.95 -15.88 -1.58
C GLY A 172 3.96 -16.86 -2.19
N ILE A 173 4.33 -17.44 -3.34
CA ILE A 173 3.49 -18.35 -4.15
C ILE A 173 2.86 -19.46 -3.30
N LYS A 174 3.63 -20.14 -2.44
CA LYS A 174 3.12 -21.25 -1.60
C LYS A 174 1.94 -20.83 -0.72
N LYS A 175 2.00 -19.66 -0.09
CA LYS A 175 0.93 -19.18 0.80
C LYS A 175 -0.25 -18.61 0.01
N LEU A 176 0.01 -17.96 -1.12
CA LEU A 176 -1.06 -17.55 -2.03
C LEU A 176 -1.85 -18.76 -2.55
N SER A 177 -1.18 -19.85 -2.94
CA SER A 177 -1.84 -21.09 -3.36
C SER A 177 -2.76 -21.64 -2.25
N GLN A 178 -2.29 -21.66 -0.99
CA GLN A 178 -3.11 -22.11 0.15
C GLN A 178 -4.38 -21.27 0.36
N ILE A 179 -4.30 -19.96 0.12
CA ILE A 179 -5.49 -19.09 0.12
C ILE A 179 -6.41 -19.46 -1.05
N LEU A 180 -5.89 -19.49 -2.27
CA LEU A 180 -6.67 -19.76 -3.48
C LEU A 180 -7.39 -21.12 -3.46
N GLU A 181 -6.81 -22.13 -2.81
CA GLU A 181 -7.43 -23.45 -2.63
C GLU A 181 -8.71 -23.41 -1.75
N ASN A 182 -8.85 -22.40 -0.89
CA ASN A 182 -9.93 -22.32 0.11
C ASN A 182 -10.79 -21.04 -0.01
N ALA A 183 -10.37 -20.07 -0.83
CA ALA A 183 -11.01 -18.78 -0.95
C ALA A 183 -12.30 -18.86 -1.76
N THR A 184 -13.36 -18.27 -1.22
CA THR A 184 -14.57 -17.92 -1.96
C THR A 184 -14.37 -16.61 -2.71
N ILE A 185 -13.69 -15.63 -2.07
CA ILE A 185 -13.30 -14.36 -2.67
C ILE A 185 -11.77 -14.39 -2.80
N PRO A 186 -11.20 -14.43 -4.01
CA PRO A 186 -9.75 -14.46 -4.19
C PRO A 186 -9.13 -13.12 -3.77
N PRO A 187 -7.85 -13.10 -3.34
CA PRO A 187 -7.15 -11.85 -3.05
C PRO A 187 -7.15 -10.92 -4.25
N ALA A 188 -7.55 -9.67 -4.08
CA ALA A 188 -7.48 -8.65 -5.11
C ALA A 188 -6.04 -8.18 -5.36
N VAL A 189 -5.27 -8.07 -4.28
CA VAL A 189 -3.90 -7.54 -4.28
C VAL A 189 -2.97 -8.45 -3.47
N ASN A 190 -1.73 -8.58 -3.94
CA ASN A 190 -0.58 -8.99 -3.13
C ASN A 190 0.45 -7.85 -3.12
N GLN A 191 0.62 -7.17 -1.99
CA GLN A 191 1.58 -6.08 -1.85
C GLN A 191 2.94 -6.64 -1.37
N VAL A 192 4.03 -6.40 -2.09
CA VAL A 192 5.36 -6.95 -1.76
C VAL A 192 6.47 -5.95 -2.05
N GLU A 193 7.67 -6.17 -1.51
CA GLU A 193 8.83 -5.39 -1.95
C GLU A 193 9.01 -5.57 -3.45
N LEU A 194 9.06 -4.46 -4.18
CA LEU A 194 9.21 -4.45 -5.64
C LEU A 194 9.98 -3.20 -6.07
N ASN A 195 11.19 -3.38 -6.58
CA ASN A 195 12.08 -2.30 -7.02
C ASN A 195 13.00 -2.78 -8.17
N PRO A 196 13.87 -1.93 -8.77
CA PRO A 196 14.67 -2.34 -9.93
C PRO A 196 15.59 -3.52 -9.64
N SER A 197 16.06 -3.60 -8.40
CA SER A 197 16.93 -4.66 -7.89
C SER A 197 16.15 -5.91 -7.43
N TRP A 198 14.83 -5.79 -7.19
CA TRP A 198 13.98 -6.86 -6.69
C TRP A 198 12.63 -6.92 -7.42
N GLN A 199 12.64 -7.50 -8.62
CA GLN A 199 11.54 -7.41 -9.59
C GLN A 199 10.42 -8.44 -9.42
N GLN A 200 10.55 -9.39 -8.49
CA GLN A 200 9.51 -10.38 -8.17
C GLN A 200 8.93 -11.17 -9.37
N ARG A 201 9.69 -11.38 -10.46
CA ARG A 201 9.16 -11.89 -11.76
C ARG A 201 8.28 -13.15 -11.63
N LYS A 202 8.77 -14.19 -10.95
CA LYS A 202 8.03 -15.44 -10.75
C LYS A 202 6.72 -15.23 -9.97
N LEU A 203 6.74 -14.38 -8.96
CA LEU A 203 5.56 -14.05 -8.17
C LEU A 203 4.58 -13.19 -8.98
N GLY A 204 5.08 -12.24 -9.78
CA GLY A 204 4.26 -11.42 -10.68
C GLY A 204 3.54 -12.24 -11.74
N GLU A 205 4.21 -13.19 -12.38
CA GLU A 205 3.60 -14.13 -13.33
C GLU A 205 2.51 -14.97 -12.65
N PHE A 206 2.78 -15.47 -11.44
CA PHE A 206 1.79 -16.21 -10.66
C PHE A 206 0.57 -15.34 -10.32
N CYS A 207 0.78 -14.12 -9.83
CA CYS A 207 -0.31 -13.20 -9.47
C CYS A 207 -1.16 -12.85 -10.71
N LYS A 208 -0.50 -12.50 -11.84
CA LYS A 208 -1.17 -12.21 -13.12
C LYS A 208 -2.04 -13.39 -13.58
N LYS A 209 -1.52 -14.61 -13.55
CA LYS A 209 -2.28 -15.82 -13.96
C LYS A 209 -3.54 -16.04 -13.12
N ASN A 210 -3.53 -15.61 -11.86
CA ASN A 210 -4.64 -15.80 -10.92
C ASN A 210 -5.50 -14.52 -10.75
N GLY A 211 -5.32 -13.51 -11.61
CA GLY A 211 -6.07 -12.25 -11.51
C GLY A 211 -5.79 -11.46 -10.22
N ILE A 212 -4.64 -11.69 -9.59
CA ILE A 212 -4.20 -10.95 -8.40
C ILE A 212 -3.30 -9.81 -8.87
N HIS A 213 -3.59 -8.60 -8.43
CA HIS A 213 -2.75 -7.45 -8.70
C HIS A 213 -1.52 -7.47 -7.79
N LEU A 214 -0.31 -7.41 -8.37
CA LEU A 214 0.92 -7.25 -7.58
C LEU A 214 1.15 -5.76 -7.34
N SER A 215 1.19 -5.32 -6.08
CA SER A 215 1.49 -3.94 -5.71
C SER A 215 2.86 -3.86 -5.03
N GLY A 216 3.66 -2.84 -5.35
CA GLY A 216 5.00 -2.68 -4.81
C GLY A 216 5.07 -1.75 -3.61
N TRP A 217 5.69 -2.22 -2.52
CA TRP A 217 6.19 -1.36 -1.45
C TRP A 217 7.72 -1.22 -1.57
N SER A 218 8.28 -0.14 -1.01
CA SER A 218 9.70 0.24 -1.14
C SER A 218 10.24 0.29 -2.59
N PRO A 219 9.57 0.97 -3.52
CA PRO A 219 10.04 1.09 -4.90
C PRO A 219 11.41 1.76 -5.02
N LEU A 220 11.69 2.70 -4.12
CA LEU A 220 12.97 3.39 -4.00
C LEU A 220 13.97 2.66 -3.09
N GLY A 221 13.74 1.38 -2.80
CA GLY A 221 14.60 0.55 -1.93
C GLY A 221 14.53 0.90 -0.45
N ALA A 222 13.44 1.53 0.02
CA ALA A 222 13.35 2.06 1.39
C ALA A 222 14.53 2.99 1.74
N TYR A 223 14.86 3.89 0.81
CA TYR A 223 15.96 4.84 0.93
C TYR A 223 15.98 5.54 2.30
N LYS A 224 17.14 5.51 2.98
CA LYS A 224 17.37 6.04 4.34
C LYS A 224 16.51 5.45 5.47
N ALA A 225 15.66 4.48 5.21
CA ALA A 225 14.91 3.79 6.27
C ALA A 225 15.76 2.68 6.92
N LEU A 226 15.48 2.37 8.18
CA LEU A 226 16.21 1.37 8.97
C LEU A 226 16.20 -0.04 8.34
N TRP A 227 15.13 -0.37 7.62
CA TRP A 227 14.92 -1.68 6.97
C TRP A 227 15.31 -1.70 5.49
N GLY A 228 15.81 -0.58 4.96
CA GLY A 228 16.07 -0.40 3.54
C GLY A 228 17.54 -0.38 3.15
N SER A 229 17.77 -0.05 1.89
CA SER A 229 19.10 0.14 1.32
C SER A 229 19.10 1.33 0.36
N ASN A 230 20.20 2.08 0.35
CA ASN A 230 20.37 3.14 -0.64
C ASN A 230 20.70 2.62 -2.04
N ALA A 231 20.90 1.31 -2.22
CA ALA A 231 21.40 0.71 -3.45
C ALA A 231 20.56 1.05 -4.69
N VAL A 232 19.24 1.23 -4.55
CA VAL A 232 18.37 1.65 -5.66
C VAL A 232 18.65 3.11 -6.03
N MET A 233 18.54 4.03 -5.08
CA MET A 233 18.72 5.47 -5.32
C MET A 233 20.16 5.84 -5.71
N GLU A 234 21.14 5.05 -5.26
CA GLU A 234 22.56 5.29 -5.51
C GLU A 234 23.11 4.55 -6.74
N ASN A 235 22.30 3.70 -7.38
CA ASN A 235 22.72 2.89 -8.53
C ASN A 235 23.21 3.77 -9.70
N PRO A 236 24.45 3.58 -10.19
CA PRO A 236 25.02 4.42 -11.25
C PRO A 236 24.27 4.28 -12.58
N ILE A 237 23.79 3.08 -12.91
CA ILE A 237 23.01 2.84 -14.14
C ILE A 237 21.67 3.59 -14.05
N LEU A 238 20.98 3.53 -12.91
CA LEU A 238 19.71 4.27 -12.75
C LEU A 238 19.93 5.78 -12.80
N LYS A 239 21.03 6.29 -12.23
CA LYS A 239 21.40 7.71 -12.32
C LYS A 239 21.72 8.13 -13.76
N GLU A 240 22.43 7.30 -14.52
CA GLU A 240 22.74 7.57 -15.93
C GLU A 240 21.46 7.62 -16.78
N ILE A 241 20.59 6.63 -16.63
CA ILE A 241 19.29 6.61 -17.31
C ILE A 241 18.48 7.84 -16.88
N ALA A 242 18.53 8.23 -15.61
CA ALA A 242 17.82 9.40 -15.11
C ALA A 242 18.28 10.72 -15.75
N HIS A 243 19.59 10.91 -15.77
CA HIS A 243 20.20 12.05 -16.41
C HIS A 243 19.83 12.14 -17.91
N SER A 244 19.83 11.00 -18.62
CA SER A 244 19.48 10.95 -20.04
C SER A 244 18.03 11.39 -20.35
N ARG A 245 17.16 11.39 -19.34
CA ARG A 245 15.74 11.76 -19.46
C ARG A 245 15.36 13.05 -18.75
N HIS A 246 16.34 13.82 -18.26
CA HIS A 246 16.13 15.04 -17.48
C HIS A 246 15.24 14.81 -16.25
N LYS A 247 15.46 13.69 -15.55
CA LYS A 247 14.73 13.30 -14.34
C LYS A 247 15.72 12.86 -13.26
N ASN A 248 15.25 12.77 -12.02
CA ASN A 248 15.99 12.11 -10.93
C ASN A 248 15.62 10.61 -10.83
N VAL A 249 16.37 9.83 -10.04
CA VAL A 249 16.13 8.37 -9.91
C VAL A 249 14.71 8.06 -9.40
N ALA A 250 14.18 8.87 -8.48
CA ALA A 250 12.81 8.70 -7.98
C ALA A 250 11.73 8.98 -9.05
N GLN A 251 11.99 9.92 -9.96
CA GLN A 251 11.11 10.25 -11.09
C GLN A 251 11.27 9.26 -12.27
N MET A 252 12.36 8.49 -12.29
CA MET A 252 12.74 7.59 -13.40
C MET A 252 12.26 6.19 -13.27
N ASP A 253 11.91 5.82 -12.06
CA ASP A 253 11.08 4.66 -11.76
C ASP A 253 9.83 4.61 -12.67
N HIS A 254 9.39 5.76 -13.20
CA HIS A 254 8.29 5.88 -14.19
C HIS A 254 8.59 5.36 -15.60
N SER A 255 9.84 4.99 -15.90
CA SER A 255 10.24 4.53 -17.24
C SER A 255 10.82 3.12 -17.31
N ILE A 256 10.89 2.47 -16.15
CA ILE A 256 11.35 1.09 -15.98
C ILE A 256 10.33 0.42 -15.05
N GLY A 257 9.10 0.20 -15.53
CA GLY A 257 7.96 -0.44 -14.85
C GLY A 257 8.10 -0.94 -13.39
N ILE A 258 8.21 -0.04 -12.40
CA ILE A 258 8.39 -0.35 -10.97
C ILE A 258 7.54 0.57 -10.10
N GLN A 259 7.00 0.01 -9.01
CA GLN A 259 5.74 0.45 -8.43
C GLN A 259 5.82 0.85 -6.95
N SER A 260 5.81 2.16 -6.67
CA SER A 260 4.63 2.82 -6.05
C SER A 260 4.00 3.81 -7.06
N TYR A 261 4.16 3.39 -8.31
CA TYR A 261 3.74 3.85 -9.61
C TYR A 261 3.56 2.55 -10.45
N HIS A 262 2.36 1.96 -10.54
CA HIS A 262 2.17 0.65 -11.20
C HIS A 262 2.60 0.63 -12.68
N PHE A 263 3.09 -0.52 -13.17
CA PHE A 263 2.99 -0.91 -14.58
C PHE A 263 2.69 -2.40 -14.76
N SER A 264 1.73 -2.64 -15.64
CA SER A 264 1.39 -3.93 -16.25
C SER A 264 2.11 -4.09 -17.60
N MET A 265 2.31 -5.33 -18.01
CA MET A 265 2.95 -5.70 -19.29
C MET A 265 1.95 -5.48 -20.45
N SER A 266 2.18 -4.48 -21.32
CA SER A 266 1.42 -4.30 -22.58
C SER A 266 2.13 -4.96 -23.77
N GLN A 267 1.37 -5.26 -24.84
CA GLN A 267 1.74 -6.15 -25.94
C GLN A 267 2.65 -5.56 -27.04
N GLU A 268 3.05 -4.29 -27.00
CA GLU A 268 3.74 -3.66 -28.16
C GLU A 268 4.93 -2.79 -27.70
N GLY A 269 6.15 -3.21 -28.06
CA GLY A 269 7.41 -2.69 -27.55
C GLY A 269 7.89 -1.33 -28.07
N ALA A 270 7.24 -0.23 -27.68
CA ALA A 270 7.79 1.13 -27.85
C ALA A 270 7.41 2.06 -26.68
N TRP A 271 8.41 2.72 -26.07
CA TRP A 271 8.24 3.52 -24.84
C TRP A 271 8.31 5.04 -25.11
N ARG A 272 7.24 5.78 -24.76
CA ARG A 272 7.21 7.25 -24.62
C ARG A 272 6.37 7.63 -23.40
N ILE A 273 6.85 8.53 -22.52
CA ILE A 273 6.00 9.18 -21.48
C ILE A 273 6.49 10.60 -21.13
N GLU A 274 5.54 11.54 -21.11
CA GLU A 274 5.57 12.86 -20.45
C GLU A 274 4.83 12.82 -19.09
N GLY A 275 5.40 13.34 -17.98
CA GLY A 275 4.66 13.51 -16.72
C GLY A 275 5.52 13.56 -15.43
N ILE A 276 5.08 14.41 -14.49
CA ILE A 276 5.78 15.11 -13.38
C ILE A 276 5.65 14.34 -12.04
N CYS A 277 6.63 14.48 -11.14
CA CYS A 277 6.53 14.08 -9.73
C CYS A 277 7.46 14.96 -8.85
N TYR A 278 6.92 15.51 -7.77
CA TYR A 278 7.62 16.30 -6.75
C TYR A 278 7.98 15.44 -5.54
N THR A 279 9.17 15.62 -4.97
CA THR A 279 9.56 15.04 -3.68
C THR A 279 9.44 16.08 -2.57
N TYR A 280 8.65 15.81 -1.52
CA TYR A 280 8.59 16.66 -0.33
C TYR A 280 9.86 16.46 0.51
N THR A 281 10.66 17.52 0.66
CA THR A 281 11.91 17.49 1.43
C THR A 281 11.87 18.34 2.71
N GLY A 282 10.68 18.76 3.16
CA GLY A 282 10.50 19.62 4.34
C GLY A 282 9.70 20.89 4.01
N PRO A 283 9.51 21.78 5.00
CA PRO A 283 8.52 22.85 4.91
C PRO A 283 8.92 23.90 3.87
N GLY A 284 8.19 23.91 2.75
CA GLY A 284 8.10 25.07 1.85
C GLY A 284 8.76 24.96 0.47
N THR A 285 9.34 23.83 0.07
CA THR A 285 9.87 23.68 -1.31
C THR A 285 9.57 22.31 -1.89
N PHE A 286 8.89 22.30 -3.03
CA PHE A 286 8.71 21.15 -3.92
C PHE A 286 9.61 21.37 -5.16
N ASP A 287 10.58 20.50 -5.40
CA ASP A 287 11.42 20.48 -6.62
C ASP A 287 10.88 19.52 -7.70
#